data_AF-A0A6A5AUT9-F1
#
_entry.id   AF-A0A6A5AUT9-F1
#
_cell.length_a   1.000
_cell.length_b   1.000
_cell.length_c   1.000
_cell.angle_alpha   90.00
_cell.angle_beta   90.00
_cell.angle_gamma   90.00
#
_symmetry.space_group_name_H-M   'P 1'
#
loop_
_entity.id
_entity.type
_entity.pdbx_description
1 polymer ?
#
loop_
_entity_poly.entity_id
_entity_poly.type
_entity_poly.pdbx_seq_one_letter_code
_entity_poly.pdbx_strand_id
1 'polypeptide(L)'
;MDNGVLPVADVPADVLREYQARAAAQCPPTDAQEYMWRVRFEAASIPDITTSAVVIPSVQPNTLQKLFLPTLPPFPVHLALSPAARMQVLSEFADLRQYLTYVEATLAARPTRLDNIPFPKMSDEAHWRAFFLENAPTVKVLLQMDQVLTQRLLHTMVHWMDDDQDGAADTMSRLRAVWTYGLLARLEKPLVADMDACVRQIFRWCWDLRHRNQARNDHRERSSLNVLVCICDFFGQGEEEQGNKYNSSNSMSCDDAPSEVSRLRDEILGNDHPLPPPSPFHHDIAHGV
;
A
#
# COMPACT_ATOMS: atom_id res chain seq x y z
N MET A 1 13.11 -66.95 10.59
CA MET A 1 13.37 -66.42 9.25
C MET A 1 12.85 -65.00 9.28
N ASP A 2 13.76 -64.04 9.43
CA ASP A 2 13.45 -62.62 9.50
C ASP A 2 12.95 -62.17 8.12
N ASN A 3 11.64 -62.12 7.95
CA ASN A 3 11.01 -61.54 6.75
C ASN A 3 11.02 -60.00 6.84
N GLY A 4 12.19 -59.42 7.07
CA GLY A 4 12.42 -58.00 6.88
C GLY A 4 12.47 -57.73 5.40
N VAL A 5 11.44 -57.08 4.85
CA VAL A 5 11.46 -56.57 3.47
C VAL A 5 12.64 -55.61 3.37
N LEU A 6 13.69 -56.03 2.67
CA LEU A 6 14.89 -55.24 2.49
C LEU A 6 14.57 -54.02 1.62
N PRO A 7 15.15 -52.84 1.91
CA PRO A 7 15.07 -51.71 1.00
C PRO A 7 15.59 -52.13 -0.38
N VAL A 8 14.92 -51.74 -1.46
CA VAL A 8 15.28 -52.10 -2.85
C VAL A 8 16.71 -51.65 -3.25
N ALA A 9 17.37 -50.82 -2.44
CA ALA A 9 18.77 -50.44 -2.61
C ALA A 9 19.77 -51.52 -2.11
N ASP A 10 19.33 -52.45 -1.27
CA ASP A 10 20.18 -53.42 -0.55
C ASP A 10 19.99 -54.86 -1.07
N VAL A 11 19.48 -55.02 -2.31
CA VAL A 11 19.27 -56.35 -2.91
C VAL A 11 20.62 -56.96 -3.29
N PRO A 12 20.95 -58.18 -2.84
CA PRO A 12 22.23 -58.81 -3.17
C PRO A 12 22.33 -59.13 -4.67
N ALA A 13 23.56 -59.14 -5.20
CA ALA A 13 23.83 -59.14 -6.64
C ALA A 13 23.43 -60.42 -7.38
N ASP A 14 23.23 -61.52 -6.66
CA ASP A 14 22.68 -62.79 -7.15
C ASP A 14 21.16 -62.71 -7.36
N VAL A 15 20.43 -62.17 -6.39
CA VAL A 15 18.98 -61.95 -6.48
C VAL A 15 18.65 -60.93 -7.58
N LEU A 16 19.45 -59.89 -7.73
CA LEU A 16 19.30 -58.93 -8.84
C LEU A 16 19.48 -59.59 -10.22
N ARG A 17 20.41 -60.54 -10.35
CA ARG A 17 20.61 -61.29 -11.61
C ARG A 17 19.41 -62.16 -11.93
N GLU A 18 18.80 -62.76 -10.92
CA GLU A 18 17.55 -63.52 -11.08
C GLU A 18 16.40 -62.60 -11.50
N TYR A 19 16.21 -61.45 -10.83
CA TYR A 19 15.18 -60.47 -11.19
C TYR A 19 15.35 -59.97 -12.63
N GLN A 20 16.58 -59.70 -13.06
CA GLN A 20 16.90 -59.33 -14.44
C GLN A 20 16.59 -60.44 -15.44
N ALA A 21 16.97 -61.69 -15.17
CA ALA A 21 16.70 -62.83 -16.05
C ALA A 21 15.20 -63.10 -16.20
N ARG A 22 14.45 -63.00 -15.09
CA ARG A 22 12.99 -63.16 -15.07
C ARG A 22 12.27 -62.00 -15.76
N ALA A 23 12.74 -60.76 -15.57
CA ALA A 23 12.20 -59.60 -16.25
C ALA A 23 12.43 -59.69 -17.77
N ALA A 24 13.62 -60.14 -18.19
CA ALA A 24 13.95 -60.39 -19.59
C ALA A 24 13.08 -61.51 -20.21
N ALA A 25 12.74 -62.53 -19.42
CA ALA A 25 11.80 -63.59 -19.83
C ALA A 25 10.32 -63.18 -19.77
N GLN A 26 10.00 -61.93 -19.41
CA GLN A 26 8.63 -61.41 -19.24
C GLN A 26 7.76 -62.22 -18.26
N CYS A 27 8.39 -62.89 -17.29
CA CYS A 27 7.67 -63.59 -16.22
C CYS A 27 7.08 -62.57 -15.22
N PRO A 28 5.90 -62.83 -14.62
CA PRO A 28 5.35 -61.98 -13.57
C PRO A 28 6.29 -61.93 -12.34
N PRO A 29 6.30 -60.81 -11.59
CA PRO A 29 7.09 -60.70 -10.37
C PRO A 29 6.60 -61.71 -9.33
N THR A 30 7.54 -62.33 -8.64
CA THR A 30 7.26 -63.41 -7.68
C THR A 30 7.02 -62.85 -6.28
N ASP A 31 7.62 -61.70 -5.98
CA ASP A 31 7.49 -61.01 -4.71
C ASP A 31 7.33 -59.48 -4.88
N ALA A 32 7.07 -58.79 -3.76
CA ALA A 32 6.90 -57.35 -3.75
C ALA A 32 8.22 -56.58 -4.01
N GLN A 33 9.37 -57.18 -3.72
CA GLN A 33 10.68 -56.55 -3.85
C GLN A 33 11.14 -56.49 -5.31
N GLU A 34 10.98 -57.60 -6.05
CA GLU A 34 11.13 -57.72 -7.50
C GLU A 34 10.18 -56.74 -8.21
N TYR A 35 8.93 -56.66 -7.77
CA TYR A 35 7.96 -55.72 -8.32
C TYR A 35 8.41 -54.27 -8.15
N MET A 36 8.76 -53.84 -6.93
CA MET A 36 9.22 -52.47 -6.66
C MET A 36 10.54 -52.15 -7.40
N TRP A 37 11.44 -53.10 -7.54
CA TRP A 37 12.65 -52.94 -8.35
C TRP A 37 12.32 -52.69 -9.82
N ARG A 38 11.43 -53.49 -10.43
CA ARG A 38 10.98 -53.30 -11.82
C ARG A 38 10.28 -51.96 -12.03
N VAL A 39 9.41 -51.56 -11.10
CA VAL A 39 8.71 -50.26 -11.15
C VAL A 39 9.71 -49.09 -11.08
N ARG A 40 10.74 -49.17 -10.23
CA ARG A 40 11.79 -48.12 -10.19
C ARG A 40 12.60 -48.05 -11.47
N PHE A 41 12.91 -49.20 -12.05
CA PHE A 41 13.63 -49.28 -13.31
C PHE A 41 12.81 -48.71 -14.48
N GLU A 42 11.51 -49.05 -14.53
CA GLU A 42 10.56 -48.49 -15.50
C GLU A 42 10.35 -46.98 -15.29
N ALA A 43 10.12 -46.54 -14.05
CA ALA A 43 9.97 -45.13 -13.72
C ALA A 43 11.21 -44.31 -14.09
N ALA A 44 12.42 -44.85 -13.92
CA ALA A 44 13.66 -44.21 -14.35
C ALA A 44 13.79 -44.08 -15.89
N SER A 45 13.07 -44.91 -16.64
CA SER A 45 13.00 -44.81 -18.11
C SER A 45 11.96 -43.82 -18.62
N ILE A 46 11.06 -43.38 -17.73
CA ILE A 46 10.00 -42.41 -18.02
C ILE A 46 10.46 -41.01 -17.54
N PRO A 47 10.22 -39.94 -18.30
CA PRO A 47 10.52 -38.59 -17.85
C PRO A 47 9.67 -38.20 -16.63
N ASP A 48 10.32 -37.68 -15.59
CA ASP A 48 9.71 -37.27 -14.33
C ASP A 48 8.62 -36.19 -14.52
N ILE A 49 8.82 -35.32 -15.50
CA ILE A 49 7.83 -34.30 -15.90
C ILE A 49 7.59 -34.43 -17.39
N THR A 50 6.34 -34.69 -17.76
CA THR A 50 5.89 -34.67 -19.15
C THR A 50 4.96 -33.47 -19.35
N THR A 51 5.23 -32.65 -20.36
CA THR A 51 4.34 -31.56 -20.77
C THR A 51 3.70 -31.90 -22.12
N SER A 52 2.40 -31.68 -22.24
CA SER A 52 1.67 -31.84 -23.50
C SER A 52 1.09 -30.50 -23.91
N ALA A 53 1.35 -30.05 -25.14
CA ALA A 53 0.76 -28.83 -25.66
C ALA A 53 -0.76 -29.03 -25.83
N VAL A 54 -1.56 -28.29 -25.06
CA VAL A 54 -3.01 -28.26 -25.19
C VAL A 54 -3.38 -27.04 -26.02
N VAL A 55 -3.95 -27.26 -27.21
CA VAL A 55 -4.48 -26.18 -28.04
C VAL A 55 -5.90 -25.88 -27.59
N ILE A 56 -6.10 -24.73 -26.95
CA ILE A 56 -7.44 -24.25 -26.56
C ILE A 56 -7.96 -23.36 -27.71
N PRO A 57 -9.00 -23.79 -28.46
CA PRO A 57 -9.43 -23.13 -29.70
C PRO A 57 -10.07 -21.74 -29.49
N SER A 58 -10.46 -21.40 -28.26
CA SER A 58 -10.96 -20.08 -27.91
C SER A 58 -10.73 -19.83 -26.44
N VAL A 59 -9.80 -18.94 -26.11
CA VAL A 59 -9.60 -18.45 -24.75
C VAL A 59 -10.59 -17.30 -24.53
N GLN A 60 -11.70 -17.58 -23.85
CA GLN A 60 -12.53 -16.50 -23.31
C GLN A 60 -11.67 -15.72 -22.31
N PRO A 61 -11.61 -14.38 -22.37
CA PRO A 61 -10.85 -13.60 -21.40
C PRO A 61 -11.37 -13.93 -19.99
N ASN A 62 -10.46 -14.29 -19.10
CA ASN A 62 -10.80 -14.70 -17.74
C ASN A 62 -11.55 -13.57 -17.03
N THR A 63 -12.71 -13.88 -16.45
CA THR A 63 -13.50 -12.93 -15.65
C THR A 63 -12.71 -12.39 -14.44
N LEU A 64 -11.61 -13.06 -14.06
CA LEU A 64 -10.71 -12.63 -13.00
C LEU A 64 -10.04 -11.28 -13.28
N GLN A 65 -9.82 -10.89 -14.54
CA GLN A 65 -9.29 -9.54 -14.85
C GLN A 65 -10.18 -8.42 -14.31
N LYS A 66 -11.50 -8.65 -14.19
CA LYS A 66 -12.45 -7.69 -13.63
C LYS A 66 -12.34 -7.52 -12.10
N LEU A 67 -11.64 -8.43 -11.43
CA LEU A 67 -11.43 -8.37 -9.98
C LEU A 67 -10.20 -7.53 -9.60
N PHE A 68 -9.31 -7.29 -10.55
CA PHE A 68 -8.14 -6.43 -10.33
C PHE A 68 -8.52 -4.96 -10.52
N LEU A 69 -7.90 -4.10 -9.73
CA LEU A 69 -8.01 -2.65 -9.92
C LEU A 69 -7.45 -2.27 -11.30
N PRO A 70 -8.06 -1.31 -12.01
CA PRO A 70 -7.57 -0.86 -13.30
C PRO A 70 -6.17 -0.25 -13.18
N THR A 71 -5.40 -0.17 -14.25
CA THR A 71 -4.14 0.59 -14.24
C THR A 71 -4.42 2.09 -14.16
N LEU A 72 -3.61 2.84 -13.40
CA LEU A 72 -3.77 4.28 -13.33
C LEU A 72 -3.39 4.98 -14.64
N PRO A 73 -4.09 6.07 -15.03
CA PRO A 73 -3.76 6.81 -16.25
C PRO A 73 -2.39 7.51 -16.10
N PRO A 74 -1.61 7.67 -17.18
CA PRO A 74 -0.32 8.37 -17.12
C PRO A 74 -0.53 9.83 -16.73
N PHE A 75 0.33 10.35 -15.85
CA PHE A 75 0.28 11.75 -15.40
C PHE A 75 1.54 12.51 -15.84
N PRO A 76 1.40 13.73 -16.41
CA PRO A 76 2.53 14.49 -16.93
C PRO A 76 3.55 14.88 -15.84
N VAL A 77 4.84 14.60 -16.10
CA VAL A 77 5.94 14.79 -15.13
C VAL A 77 6.10 16.25 -14.70
N HIS A 78 5.87 17.22 -15.59
CA HIS A 78 6.00 18.65 -15.28
C HIS A 78 4.92 19.18 -14.31
N LEU A 79 3.81 18.44 -14.13
CA LEU A 79 2.76 18.75 -13.15
C LEU A 79 2.90 17.92 -11.88
N ALA A 80 3.79 16.94 -11.87
CA ALA A 80 4.07 16.10 -10.70
C ALA A 80 5.08 16.79 -9.78
N LEU A 81 5.17 16.29 -8.55
CA LEU A 81 6.20 16.75 -7.61
C LEU A 81 7.59 16.35 -8.09
N SER A 82 8.54 17.29 -8.05
CA SER A 82 9.95 16.98 -8.20
C SER A 82 10.44 16.08 -7.06
N PRO A 83 11.52 15.30 -7.25
CA PRO A 83 12.08 14.45 -6.19
C PRO A 83 12.44 15.23 -4.91
N ALA A 84 12.95 16.46 -5.06
CA ALA A 84 13.27 17.33 -3.92
C ALA A 84 12.00 17.77 -3.18
N ALA A 85 10.96 18.20 -3.91
CA ALA A 85 9.68 18.57 -3.31
C ALA A 85 9.02 17.38 -2.60
N ARG A 86 9.09 16.17 -3.17
CA ARG A 86 8.61 14.94 -2.52
C ARG A 86 9.32 14.71 -1.19
N MET A 87 10.64 14.84 -1.15
CA MET A 87 11.41 14.66 0.08
C MET A 87 10.99 15.66 1.16
N GLN A 88 10.79 16.92 0.79
CA GLN A 88 10.31 17.95 1.71
C GLN A 88 8.89 17.67 2.22
N VAL A 89 7.99 17.23 1.35
CA VAL A 89 6.63 16.81 1.75
C VAL A 89 6.70 15.74 2.84
N LEU A 90 7.54 14.73 2.62
CA LEU A 90 7.69 13.62 3.54
C LEU A 90 8.37 14.04 4.85
N SER A 91 9.34 14.98 4.82
CA SER A 91 9.97 15.47 6.04
C SER A 91 8.98 16.28 6.89
N GLU A 92 8.22 17.19 6.29
CA GLU A 92 7.21 17.98 7.00
C GLU A 92 6.07 17.11 7.55
N PHE A 93 5.68 16.07 6.81
CA PHE A 93 4.73 15.07 7.28
C PHE A 93 5.28 14.29 8.49
N ALA A 94 6.55 13.87 8.44
CA ALA A 94 7.18 13.19 9.56
C ALA A 94 7.28 14.09 10.81
N ASP A 95 7.66 15.36 10.63
CA ASP A 95 7.69 16.36 11.70
C ASP A 95 6.32 16.53 12.36
N LEU A 96 5.25 16.62 11.55
CA LEU A 96 3.88 16.73 12.06
C LEU A 96 3.50 15.50 12.90
N ARG A 97 3.80 14.29 12.42
CA ARG A 97 3.50 13.05 13.16
C ARG A 97 4.26 12.97 14.48
N GLN A 98 5.55 13.32 14.45
CA GLN A 98 6.38 13.36 15.66
C GLN A 98 5.85 14.40 16.66
N TYR A 99 5.44 15.57 16.16
CA TYR A 99 4.85 16.62 16.98
C TYR A 99 3.52 16.18 17.61
N LEU A 100 2.60 15.59 16.84
CA LEU A 100 1.33 15.07 17.38
C LEU A 100 1.58 14.03 18.47
N THR A 101 2.51 13.10 18.23
CA THR A 101 2.91 12.07 19.22
C THR A 101 3.47 12.71 20.49
N TYR A 102 4.32 13.72 20.35
CA TYR A 102 4.90 14.45 21.49
C TYR A 102 3.83 15.18 22.31
N VAL A 103 2.90 15.89 21.66
CA VAL A 103 1.82 16.60 22.36
C VAL A 103 0.88 15.61 23.05
N GLU A 104 0.53 14.50 22.39
CA GLU A 104 -0.29 13.43 22.97
C GLU A 104 0.35 12.85 24.24
N ALA A 105 1.65 12.52 24.19
CA ALA A 105 2.39 12.04 25.36
C ALA A 105 2.47 13.09 26.49
N THR A 106 2.63 14.36 26.12
CA THR A 106 2.66 15.47 27.09
C THR A 106 1.31 15.65 27.79
N LEU A 107 0.21 15.55 27.05
CA LEU A 107 -1.15 15.62 27.59
C LEU A 107 -1.49 14.40 28.45
N ALA A 108 -0.99 13.21 28.09
CA ALA A 108 -1.14 12.03 28.92
C ALA A 108 -0.38 12.16 30.26
N ALA A 109 0.81 12.76 30.25
CA ALA A 109 1.62 12.98 31.45
C ALA A 109 1.10 14.14 32.33
N ARG A 110 0.52 15.17 31.71
CA ARG A 110 -0.10 16.32 32.38
C ARG A 110 -1.48 16.53 31.77
N PRO A 111 -2.53 15.92 32.35
CA PRO A 111 -3.90 16.03 31.84
C PRO A 111 -4.42 17.45 32.06
N THR A 112 -4.04 18.36 31.18
CA THR A 112 -4.76 19.61 30.96
C THR A 112 -6.05 19.22 30.28
N ARG A 113 -7.20 19.55 30.86
CA ARG A 113 -8.51 19.19 30.31
C ARG A 113 -8.66 19.93 28.98
N LEU A 114 -8.43 19.25 27.86
CA LEU A 114 -8.88 19.76 26.57
C LEU A 114 -10.40 19.87 26.64
N ASP A 115 -10.98 21.02 26.29
CA ASP A 115 -12.43 21.09 26.16
C ASP A 115 -12.87 20.05 25.13
N ASN A 116 -13.70 19.11 25.56
CA ASN A 116 -14.22 18.07 24.68
C ASN A 116 -15.03 18.75 23.58
N ILE A 117 -14.59 18.57 22.34
CA ILE A 117 -15.35 19.02 21.18
C ILE A 117 -16.52 18.03 21.04
N PRO A 118 -17.77 18.51 20.95
CA PRO A 118 -18.91 17.62 20.78
C PRO A 118 -18.86 17.02 19.37
N PHE A 119 -18.28 15.83 19.26
CA PHE A 119 -18.29 15.09 17.99
C PHE A 119 -19.70 14.58 17.69
N PRO A 120 -20.16 14.70 16.43
CA PRO A 120 -21.41 14.08 16.01
C PRO A 120 -21.35 12.56 16.21
N LYS A 121 -22.52 11.93 16.34
CA LYS A 121 -22.58 10.47 16.33
C LYS A 121 -22.18 9.98 14.95
N MET A 122 -21.45 8.87 14.87
CA MET A 122 -21.06 8.29 13.58
C MET A 122 -22.23 7.81 12.71
N SER A 123 -23.44 7.69 13.27
CA SER A 123 -24.68 7.45 12.51
C SER A 123 -25.11 8.68 11.69
N ASP A 124 -24.67 9.86 12.10
CA ASP A 124 -25.20 11.12 11.62
C ASP A 124 -24.25 11.70 10.56
N GLU A 125 -24.18 11.02 9.41
CA GLU A 125 -23.26 11.37 8.31
C GLU A 125 -23.39 12.83 7.86
N ALA A 126 -24.62 13.36 7.78
CA ALA A 126 -24.86 14.75 7.39
C ALA A 126 -24.20 15.77 8.34
N HIS A 127 -24.19 15.49 9.65
CA HIS A 127 -23.56 16.37 10.63
C HIS A 127 -22.04 16.30 10.55
N TRP A 128 -21.47 15.11 10.27
CA TRP A 128 -20.04 14.98 10.03
C TRP A 128 -19.61 15.66 8.73
N ARG A 129 -20.40 15.57 7.65
CA ARG A 129 -20.17 16.32 6.41
C ARG A 129 -20.13 17.83 6.69
N ALA A 130 -21.12 18.36 7.39
CA ALA A 130 -21.15 19.77 7.78
C ALA A 130 -19.94 20.13 8.65
N PHE A 131 -19.59 19.28 9.63
CA PHE A 131 -18.46 19.49 10.52
C PHE A 131 -17.14 19.64 9.75
N PHE A 132 -16.87 18.79 8.75
CA PHE A 132 -15.66 18.87 7.91
C PHE A 132 -15.64 20.05 6.94
N LEU A 133 -16.80 20.60 6.59
CA LEU A 133 -16.91 21.78 5.74
C LEU A 133 -16.76 23.09 6.53
N GLU A 134 -17.06 23.08 7.83
CA GLU A 134 -17.07 24.28 8.67
C GLU A 134 -15.86 24.39 9.60
N ASN A 135 -15.28 23.26 10.03
CA ASN A 135 -14.22 23.23 11.05
C ASN A 135 -12.91 22.70 10.45
N ALA A 136 -11.79 23.32 10.82
CA ALA A 136 -10.45 22.83 10.46
C ALA A 136 -9.96 21.77 11.45
N PRO A 137 -9.17 20.77 11.00
CA PRO A 137 -8.59 19.73 11.86
C PRO A 137 -7.42 20.27 12.69
N THR A 138 -7.71 21.06 13.72
CA THR A 138 -6.65 21.53 14.63
C THR A 138 -6.02 20.37 15.40
N VAL A 139 -4.79 20.58 15.91
CA VAL A 139 -4.11 19.60 16.79
C VAL A 139 -5.02 19.12 17.93
N LYS A 140 -5.75 20.03 18.59
CA LYS A 140 -6.68 19.69 19.68
C LYS A 140 -7.78 18.74 19.21
N VAL A 141 -8.34 18.99 18.03
CA VAL A 141 -9.39 18.15 17.44
C VAL A 141 -8.84 16.76 17.10
N LEU A 142 -7.69 16.70 16.41
CA LEU A 142 -7.06 15.46 15.98
C LEU A 142 -6.63 14.57 17.16
N LEU A 143 -6.16 15.17 18.26
CA LEU A 143 -5.74 14.44 19.46
C LEU A 143 -6.91 13.93 20.32
N GLN A 144 -8.13 14.44 20.10
CA GLN A 144 -9.33 13.89 20.73
C GLN A 144 -9.89 12.68 19.96
N MET A 145 -9.35 12.39 18.77
CA MET A 145 -9.73 11.23 17.96
C MET A 145 -8.82 10.05 18.31
N ASP A 146 -9.44 8.94 18.73
CA ASP A 146 -8.75 7.66 18.88
C ASP A 146 -8.51 7.00 17.51
N GLN A 147 -7.76 5.90 17.48
CA GLN A 147 -7.46 5.20 16.23
C GLN A 147 -8.73 4.65 15.55
N VAL A 148 -9.72 4.19 16.33
CA VAL A 148 -10.96 3.64 15.78
C VAL A 148 -11.75 4.73 15.06
N LEU A 149 -11.90 5.90 15.66
CA LEU A 149 -12.57 7.05 15.05
C LEU A 149 -11.77 7.57 13.86
N THR A 150 -10.44 7.69 13.97
CA THR A 150 -9.56 8.14 12.87
C THR A 150 -9.75 7.26 11.62
N GLN A 151 -9.70 5.94 11.78
CA GLN A 151 -9.89 4.97 10.70
C GLN A 151 -11.29 5.07 10.11
N ARG A 152 -12.32 5.11 10.95
CA ARG A 152 -13.71 5.21 10.49
C ARG A 152 -13.97 6.52 9.73
N LEU A 153 -13.41 7.64 10.18
CA LEU A 153 -13.52 8.93 9.48
C LEU A 153 -12.80 8.91 8.13
N LEU A 154 -11.64 8.25 8.02
CA LEU A 154 -10.97 8.06 6.72
C LEU A 154 -11.84 7.28 5.72
N HIS A 155 -12.42 6.14 6.12
CA HIS A 155 -13.35 5.38 5.28
C HIS A 155 -14.57 6.23 4.88
N THR A 156 -15.10 6.98 5.83
CA THR A 156 -16.26 7.83 5.60
C THR A 156 -15.94 8.96 4.61
N MET A 157 -14.77 9.59 4.74
CA MET A 157 -14.32 10.62 3.79
C MET A 157 -14.12 10.05 2.39
N VAL A 158 -13.57 8.85 2.25
CA VAL A 158 -13.45 8.16 0.95
C VAL A 158 -14.80 7.94 0.31
N HIS A 159 -15.76 7.44 1.08
CA HIS A 159 -17.13 7.27 0.59
C HIS A 159 -17.73 8.59 0.09
N TRP A 160 -17.48 9.70 0.80
CA TRP A 160 -17.97 11.02 0.42
C TRP A 160 -17.18 11.70 -0.70
N MET A 161 -15.96 11.25 -0.96
CA MET A 161 -15.18 11.66 -2.14
C MET A 161 -15.75 11.04 -3.42
N ASP A 162 -16.31 9.83 -3.33
CA ASP A 162 -16.96 9.14 -4.44
C ASP A 162 -18.44 9.56 -4.64
N ASP A 163 -19.10 10.07 -3.60
CA ASP A 163 -20.50 10.51 -3.68
C ASP A 163 -20.67 11.85 -4.44
N ASP A 164 -21.46 11.81 -5.51
CA ASP A 164 -21.75 12.97 -6.38
C ASP A 164 -22.87 13.90 -5.84
N GLN A 165 -23.32 13.70 -4.60
CA GLN A 165 -24.48 14.42 -4.04
C GLN A 165 -24.31 15.94 -3.99
N ASP A 166 -23.06 16.42 -3.85
CA ASP A 166 -22.75 17.85 -3.74
C ASP A 166 -22.30 18.48 -5.08
N GLY A 167 -22.31 17.74 -6.19
CA GLY A 167 -21.65 18.15 -7.44
C GLY A 167 -20.14 18.38 -7.30
N ALA A 168 -19.57 17.90 -6.19
CA ALA A 168 -18.17 18.07 -5.79
C ALA A 168 -17.29 16.88 -6.23
N ALA A 169 -17.82 15.88 -6.93
CA ALA A 169 -17.06 14.71 -7.41
C ALA A 169 -15.89 15.08 -8.34
N ASP A 170 -15.93 16.28 -8.92
CA ASP A 170 -14.91 16.84 -9.80
C ASP A 170 -14.02 17.89 -9.12
N THR A 171 -14.10 18.08 -7.80
CA THR A 171 -13.25 19.03 -7.08
C THR A 171 -12.86 18.60 -5.66
N MET A 172 -11.63 18.90 -5.26
CA MET A 172 -11.14 18.74 -3.90
C MET A 172 -11.18 20.08 -3.16
N SER A 173 -12.12 20.21 -2.22
CA SER A 173 -12.15 21.36 -1.31
C SER A 173 -10.90 21.41 -0.43
N ARG A 174 -10.45 22.63 -0.10
CA ARG A 174 -9.28 22.87 0.76
C ARG A 174 -9.41 22.16 2.11
N LEU A 175 -10.54 22.35 2.80
CA LEU A 175 -10.74 21.75 4.12
C LEU A 175 -10.75 20.22 4.05
N ARG A 176 -11.33 19.62 3.00
CA ARG A 176 -11.28 18.15 2.78
C ARG A 176 -9.84 17.66 2.63
N ALA A 177 -9.00 18.40 1.92
CA ALA A 177 -7.58 18.05 1.77
C ALA A 177 -6.83 18.14 3.11
N VAL A 178 -7.08 19.18 3.91
CA VAL A 178 -6.45 19.36 5.24
C VAL A 178 -6.92 18.27 6.21
N TRP A 179 -8.21 17.92 6.21
CA TRP A 179 -8.77 16.81 7.00
C TRP A 179 -8.15 15.47 6.62
N THR A 180 -8.06 15.19 5.32
CA THR A 180 -7.41 13.97 4.82
C THR A 180 -5.95 13.93 5.25
N TYR A 181 -5.21 15.04 5.09
CA TYR A 181 -3.83 15.16 5.53
C TYR A 181 -3.65 14.94 7.04
N GLY A 182 -4.48 15.57 7.88
CA GLY A 182 -4.42 15.46 9.33
C GLY A 182 -4.79 14.07 9.85
N LEU A 183 -5.80 13.43 9.25
CA LEU A 183 -6.19 12.06 9.61
C LEU A 183 -5.14 11.03 9.14
N LEU A 184 -4.52 11.22 7.98
CA LEU A 184 -3.38 10.42 7.55
C LEU A 184 -2.17 10.61 8.48
N ALA A 185 -1.94 11.81 9.02
CA ALA A 185 -0.88 12.05 10.01
C ALA A 185 -1.14 11.29 11.33
N ARG A 186 -2.40 11.24 11.78
CA ARG A 186 -2.83 10.46 12.96
C ARG A 186 -2.82 8.96 12.74
N LEU A 187 -2.89 8.48 11.50
CA LEU A 187 -2.92 7.05 11.21
C LEU A 187 -1.60 6.36 11.64
N GLU A 188 -1.70 5.34 12.47
CA GLU A 188 -0.55 4.58 12.99
C GLU A 188 -0.04 3.50 12.01
N LYS A 189 1.24 3.13 12.12
CA LYS A 189 1.84 1.98 11.41
C LYS A 189 2.10 0.85 12.43
N PRO A 190 1.99 -0.44 12.05
CA PRO A 190 1.67 -0.97 10.73
C PRO A 190 0.19 -0.84 10.36
N LEU A 191 -0.10 -0.63 9.07
CA LEU A 191 -1.48 -0.59 8.58
C LEU A 191 -2.06 -2.00 8.50
N VAL A 192 -3.32 -2.14 8.92
CA VAL A 192 -4.13 -3.33 8.65
C VAL A 192 -4.60 -3.30 7.20
N ALA A 193 -4.79 -4.47 6.59
CA ALA A 193 -5.17 -4.60 5.16
C ALA A 193 -6.40 -3.77 4.74
N ASP A 194 -7.38 -3.59 5.64
CA ASP A 194 -8.57 -2.77 5.38
C ASP A 194 -8.20 -1.27 5.25
N MET A 195 -7.35 -0.77 6.14
CA MET A 195 -6.84 0.59 6.06
C MET A 195 -5.88 0.79 4.89
N ASP A 196 -5.12 -0.24 4.50
CA ASP A 196 -4.31 -0.24 3.28
C ASP A 196 -5.20 -0.02 2.05
N ALA A 197 -6.31 -0.78 1.93
CA ALA A 197 -7.29 -0.60 0.88
C ALA A 197 -7.94 0.80 0.91
N CYS A 198 -8.25 1.33 2.10
CA CYS A 198 -8.77 2.69 2.27
C CYS A 198 -7.79 3.76 1.76
N VAL A 199 -6.52 3.69 2.17
CA VAL A 199 -5.49 4.65 1.73
C VAL A 199 -5.23 4.50 0.22
N ARG A 200 -5.29 3.28 -0.31
CA ARG A 200 -5.23 3.03 -1.75
C ARG A 200 -6.40 3.71 -2.48
N GLN A 201 -7.61 3.64 -1.96
CA GLN A 201 -8.76 4.31 -2.57
C GLN A 201 -8.59 5.84 -2.57
N ILE A 202 -8.08 6.44 -1.47
CA ILE A 202 -7.71 7.87 -1.42
C ILE A 202 -6.67 8.20 -2.49
N PHE A 203 -5.60 7.40 -2.59
CA PHE A 203 -4.54 7.59 -3.58
C PHE A 203 -5.10 7.61 -5.00
N ARG A 204 -5.91 6.60 -5.34
CA ARG A 204 -6.50 6.46 -6.69
C ARG A 204 -7.47 7.58 -6.99
N TRP A 205 -8.33 7.95 -6.03
CA TRP A 205 -9.23 9.09 -6.20
C TRP A 205 -8.46 10.40 -6.46
N CYS A 206 -7.42 10.68 -5.66
CA CYS A 206 -6.58 11.86 -5.86
C CYS A 206 -5.87 11.83 -7.21
N TRP A 207 -5.44 10.65 -7.66
CA TRP A 207 -4.79 10.43 -8.95
C TRP A 207 -5.74 10.65 -10.13
N ASP A 208 -6.95 10.12 -10.05
CA ASP A 208 -7.95 10.26 -11.10
C ASP A 208 -8.45 11.69 -11.18
N LEU A 209 -8.64 12.36 -10.03
CA LEU A 209 -9.05 13.76 -9.99
C LEU A 209 -7.98 14.70 -10.58
N ARG A 210 -6.70 14.53 -10.21
CA ARG A 210 -5.63 15.35 -10.80
C ARG A 210 -5.48 15.11 -12.30
N HIS A 211 -5.74 13.89 -12.79
CA HIS A 211 -5.70 13.57 -14.21
C HIS A 211 -6.88 14.22 -14.97
N ARG A 212 -8.10 14.13 -14.43
CA ARG A 212 -9.28 14.82 -14.97
C ARG A 212 -9.09 16.34 -15.02
N ASN A 213 -8.54 16.92 -13.95
CA ASN A 213 -8.38 18.37 -13.80
C ASN A 213 -7.04 18.90 -14.32
N GLN A 214 -6.26 18.11 -15.09
CA GLN A 214 -4.92 18.52 -15.54
C GLN A 214 -4.91 19.82 -16.36
N ALA A 215 -5.96 20.08 -17.14
CA ALA A 215 -6.08 21.28 -17.98
C ALA A 215 -6.61 22.51 -17.21
N ARG A 216 -7.09 22.33 -15.98
CA ARG A 216 -7.61 23.42 -15.15
C ARG A 216 -6.46 24.22 -14.56
N ASN A 217 -6.52 25.55 -14.63
CA ASN A 217 -5.49 26.44 -14.07
C ASN A 217 -5.55 26.60 -12.53
N ASP A 218 -6.15 25.65 -11.82
CA ASP A 218 -6.19 25.67 -10.35
C ASP A 218 -4.91 25.03 -9.78
N HIS A 219 -3.92 25.88 -9.51
CA HIS A 219 -2.64 25.43 -8.99
C HIS A 219 -2.73 24.91 -7.55
N ARG A 220 -3.66 25.45 -6.75
CA ARG A 220 -3.78 25.12 -5.32
C ARG A 220 -4.39 23.75 -5.11
N GLU A 221 -5.47 23.45 -5.83
CA GLU A 221 -6.10 22.12 -5.83
C GLU A 221 -5.08 21.07 -6.26
N ARG A 222 -4.44 21.29 -7.42
CA ARG A 222 -3.42 20.36 -7.95
C ARG A 222 -2.29 20.10 -6.97
N SER A 223 -1.80 21.14 -6.31
CA SER A 223 -0.73 21.01 -5.33
C SER A 223 -1.18 20.21 -4.11
N SER A 224 -2.40 20.44 -3.62
CA SER A 224 -2.98 19.66 -2.52
C SER A 224 -3.11 18.17 -2.88
N LEU A 225 -3.58 17.86 -4.11
CA LEU A 225 -3.67 16.49 -4.62
C LEU A 225 -2.29 15.83 -4.75
N ASN A 226 -1.29 16.57 -5.23
CA ASN A 226 0.08 16.09 -5.33
C ASN A 226 0.68 15.73 -3.96
N VAL A 227 0.42 16.55 -2.94
CA VAL A 227 0.83 16.27 -1.55
C VAL A 227 0.15 15.00 -1.03
N LEU A 228 -1.17 14.87 -1.18
CA LEU A 228 -1.91 13.70 -0.73
C LEU A 228 -1.46 12.41 -1.42
N VAL A 229 -1.22 12.45 -2.74
CA VAL A 229 -0.66 11.32 -3.48
C VAL A 229 0.71 10.92 -2.93
N CYS A 230 1.60 11.88 -2.65
CA CYS A 230 2.92 11.62 -2.05
C CYS A 230 2.83 10.97 -0.66
N ILE A 231 1.84 11.36 0.13
CA ILE A 231 1.66 10.84 1.50
C ILE A 231 1.04 9.45 1.47
N CYS A 232 0.07 9.20 0.59
CA CYS A 232 -0.45 7.85 0.40
C CYS A 232 0.66 6.91 -0.11
N ASP A 233 1.58 7.41 -0.94
CA ASP A 233 2.77 6.67 -1.36
C ASP A 233 3.73 6.36 -0.19
N PHE A 234 3.85 7.23 0.82
CA PHE A 234 4.56 6.92 2.07
C PHE A 234 3.97 5.72 2.84
N PHE A 235 2.69 5.40 2.61
CA PHE A 235 2.04 4.20 3.12
C PHE A 235 2.17 2.99 2.18
N GLY A 236 3.01 3.07 1.14
CA GLY A 236 3.26 1.97 0.20
C GLY A 236 2.20 1.83 -0.90
N GLN A 237 1.40 2.88 -1.15
CA GLN A 237 0.33 2.83 -2.16
C GLN A 237 0.75 3.26 -3.56
N GLY A 238 1.96 3.79 -3.75
CA GLY A 238 2.49 4.01 -5.09
C GLY A 238 2.61 2.67 -5.79
N GLU A 239 1.95 2.54 -6.94
CA GLU A 239 2.08 1.34 -7.76
C GLU A 239 3.57 1.14 -8.08
N GLU A 240 4.16 0.06 -7.54
CA GLU A 240 5.53 -0.37 -7.81
C GLU A 240 5.64 -0.85 -9.27
N GLU A 241 5.52 0.05 -10.23
CA GLU A 241 5.94 -0.19 -11.62
C GLU A 241 6.84 0.96 -12.09
N GLN A 242 8.11 0.83 -11.74
CA GLN A 242 9.21 1.44 -12.48
C GLN A 242 9.29 0.80 -13.87
N GLY A 243 8.61 1.43 -14.83
CA GLY A 243 8.67 1.11 -16.25
C GLY A 243 9.19 2.24 -17.12
N ASN A 244 10.09 3.11 -16.65
CA ASN A 244 11.05 3.83 -17.51
C ASN A 244 12.10 4.60 -16.67
N LYS A 245 13.28 4.00 -16.56
CA LYS A 245 14.53 4.78 -16.52
C LYS A 245 14.66 5.48 -17.89
N TYR A 246 15.25 6.67 -17.93
CA TYR A 246 15.46 7.57 -19.08
C TYR A 246 14.35 8.59 -19.38
N ASN A 247 14.40 9.75 -18.72
CA ASN A 247 15.16 10.89 -19.27
C ASN A 247 15.31 11.97 -18.21
N SER A 248 16.54 12.15 -17.76
CA SER A 248 16.97 13.36 -17.06
C SER A 248 17.10 14.45 -18.11
N SER A 249 16.04 15.20 -18.33
CA SER A 249 16.10 16.48 -19.02
C SER A 249 15.35 17.49 -18.16
N ASN A 250 16.16 18.42 -17.65
CA ASN A 250 15.81 19.65 -16.97
C ASN A 250 14.44 20.18 -17.46
N SER A 251 13.39 19.91 -16.69
CA SER A 251 12.05 20.43 -16.94
C SER A 251 11.65 21.23 -15.71
N MET A 252 11.25 22.47 -15.96
CA MET A 252 10.77 23.41 -14.94
C MET A 252 9.58 22.75 -14.24
N SER A 253 9.80 22.32 -13.00
CA SER A 253 8.81 21.70 -12.13
C SER A 253 7.93 22.77 -11.50
N CYS A 254 6.67 22.47 -11.21
CA CYS A 254 5.82 23.33 -10.41
C CYS A 254 6.29 23.31 -8.94
N ASP A 255 7.15 24.26 -8.57
CA ASP A 255 7.78 24.35 -7.25
C ASP A 255 6.89 25.00 -6.15
N ASP A 256 5.56 25.06 -6.30
CA ASP A 256 4.69 25.54 -5.21
C ASP A 256 4.34 24.46 -4.18
N ALA A 257 4.57 23.18 -4.47
CA ALA A 257 4.22 22.09 -3.56
C ALA A 257 4.89 22.17 -2.18
N PRO A 258 6.17 22.58 -2.04
CA PRO A 258 6.79 22.93 -0.76
C PRO A 258 5.93 23.91 0.06
N SER A 259 5.41 24.96 -0.57
CA SER A 259 4.58 25.95 0.11
C SER A 259 3.22 25.37 0.55
N GLU A 260 2.70 24.39 -0.19
CA GLU A 260 1.38 23.83 0.08
C GLU A 260 1.40 22.82 1.21
N VAL A 261 2.46 22.00 1.35
CA VAL A 261 2.62 21.13 2.53
C VAL A 261 2.73 21.97 3.78
N SER A 262 3.55 23.02 3.74
CA SER A 262 3.70 23.92 4.88
C SER A 262 2.37 24.57 5.23
N ARG A 263 1.57 25.00 4.23
CA ARG A 263 0.23 25.53 4.50
C ARG A 263 -0.73 24.50 5.11
N LEU A 264 -0.77 23.27 4.60
CA LEU A 264 -1.62 22.21 5.17
C LEU A 264 -1.22 21.89 6.62
N ARG A 265 0.10 21.86 6.90
CA ARG A 265 0.66 21.70 8.24
C ARG A 265 0.30 22.88 9.15
N ASP A 266 0.53 24.10 8.69
CA ASP A 266 0.30 25.33 9.46
C ASP A 266 -1.19 25.52 9.78
N GLU A 267 -2.08 25.09 8.88
CA GLU A 267 -3.53 25.09 9.09
C GLU A 267 -3.95 24.13 10.22
N ILE A 268 -3.21 23.03 10.42
CA ILE A 268 -3.40 22.12 11.55
C ILE A 268 -2.81 22.72 12.84
N LEU A 269 -1.62 23.31 12.76
CA LEU A 269 -0.87 23.83 13.91
C LEU A 269 -1.45 25.14 14.47
N GLY A 270 -2.06 25.96 13.62
CA GLY A 270 -2.49 27.32 13.95
C GLY A 270 -1.31 28.31 14.09
N ASN A 271 -1.60 29.60 14.26
CA ASN A 271 -0.59 30.67 14.29
C ASN A 271 0.30 30.69 15.56
N ASP A 272 -0.01 29.92 16.60
CA ASP A 272 0.61 30.04 17.94
C ASP A 272 1.35 28.76 18.37
N HIS A 273 2.33 28.27 17.60
CA HIS A 273 3.18 27.19 18.11
C HIS A 273 4.67 27.28 17.76
N PRO A 274 5.59 27.11 18.75
CA PRO A 274 7.00 26.88 18.49
C PRO A 274 7.20 25.57 17.74
N LEU A 275 8.07 25.62 16.72
CA LEU A 275 8.50 24.46 15.94
C LEU A 275 9.06 23.37 16.88
N PRO A 276 8.78 22.08 16.62
CA PRO A 276 9.43 20.99 17.34
C PRO A 276 10.95 21.08 17.17
N PRO A 277 11.75 20.63 18.15
CA PRO A 277 13.19 20.55 17.99
C PRO A 277 13.53 19.65 16.80
N PRO A 278 14.59 19.98 16.03
CA PRO A 278 14.94 19.24 14.83
C PRO A 278 15.12 17.75 15.14
N SER A 279 14.54 16.92 14.27
CA SER A 279 14.69 15.47 14.29
C SER A 279 16.17 15.07 14.36
N PRO A 280 16.56 14.08 15.19
CA PRO A 280 17.94 13.63 15.30
C PRO A 280 18.46 12.90 14.04
N PHE A 281 17.62 12.68 13.03
CA PHE A 281 18.00 11.98 11.80
C PHE A 281 18.86 12.80 10.81
N HIS A 282 19.34 13.98 11.21
CA HIS A 282 20.14 14.85 10.33
C HIS A 282 21.67 14.83 10.54
N HIS A 283 22.22 13.93 11.34
CA HIS A 283 23.66 13.68 11.40
C HIS A 283 23.91 12.18 11.54
N ASP A 284 24.09 11.48 10.41
CA ASP A 284 24.99 10.31 10.31
C ASP A 284 25.01 9.78 8.86
N ILE A 285 25.39 10.61 7.89
CA ILE A 285 26.00 10.16 6.63
C ILE A 285 27.11 11.14 6.25
N ALA A 286 28.11 11.28 7.11
CA ALA A 286 29.43 11.79 6.74
C ALA A 286 30.40 11.57 7.91
N HIS A 287 31.10 10.43 7.88
CA HIS A 287 32.46 10.17 8.36
C HIS A 287 32.57 8.79 9.02
N GLY A 288 33.28 7.87 8.36
CA GLY A 288 33.70 6.62 9.00
C GLY A 288 34.15 5.51 8.06
N VAL A 289 35.35 5.68 7.49
CA VAL A 289 36.26 4.66 6.90
C VAL A 289 35.89 4.06 5.56
#